data_AF-A0A7S4DCK4-F1
#
_entry.id   AF-A0A7S4DCK4-F1
#
_cell.length_a   1.000
_cell.length_b   1.000
_cell.length_c   1.000
_cell.angle_alpha   90.00
_cell.angle_beta   90.00
_cell.angle_gamma   90.00
#
_symmetry.space_group_name_H-M   'P 1'
#
loop_
_entity.id
_entity.type
_entity.pdbx_description
1 polymer ?
#
loop_
_entity_poly.entity_id
_entity_poly.type
_entity_poly.pdbx_seq_one_letter_code
_entity_poly.pdbx_strand_id
1 'polypeptide(L)'
;MSMNSAAAMSSVGRRAGAILQQVARRTRRANTNALRRPFVSKTSSMEAKILCSDPIDKICVDVFKSRGHEVDALSTMPQEELMKIIGEYEGLVVRSGTKVTEEVLGAAKKLKLVGRAGTGVDNINLKAATKAGILVLNTPGGNTISTAELTLSHILALSRNIPQAVA
;
A
#
# COMPACT_ATOMS: atom_id res chain seq x y z
N MET A 1 53.97 45.26 -4.58
CA MET A 1 52.56 45.61 -4.28
C MET A 1 51.75 45.21 -5.50
N SER A 2 50.77 44.32 -5.51
CA SER A 2 49.88 43.77 -4.49
C SER A 2 49.38 42.42 -5.04
N MET A 3 49.69 41.32 -4.35
CA MET A 3 48.97 40.05 -4.45
C MET A 3 48.08 39.98 -3.22
N ASN A 4 46.75 40.04 -3.37
CA ASN A 4 45.78 39.43 -2.45
C ASN A 4 44.34 39.62 -2.95
N SER A 5 43.85 38.68 -3.74
CA SER A 5 42.39 38.49 -3.95
C SER A 5 42.04 37.00 -4.14
N ALA A 6 42.68 36.11 -3.37
CA ALA A 6 42.43 34.67 -3.42
C ALA A 6 42.09 34.05 -2.04
N ALA A 7 41.97 34.86 -0.98
CA ALA A 7 41.80 34.36 0.39
C ALA A 7 40.34 34.28 0.89
N ALA A 8 39.34 34.72 0.11
CA ALA A 8 37.95 34.82 0.58
C ALA A 8 37.01 33.68 0.13
N MET A 9 37.48 32.69 -0.65
CA MET A 9 36.65 31.59 -1.18
C MET A 9 36.94 30.21 -0.56
N SER A 10 37.66 30.12 0.56
CA SER A 10 38.06 28.83 1.14
C SER A 10 37.36 28.42 2.44
N SER A 11 36.51 29.27 3.03
CA SER A 11 35.85 29.00 4.32
C SER A 11 34.40 28.50 4.22
N VAL A 12 33.69 28.83 3.13
CA VAL A 12 32.29 28.40 2.91
C VAL A 12 32.22 26.97 2.37
N GLY A 13 33.10 26.60 1.42
CA GLY A 13 33.15 25.24 0.85
C GLY A 13 33.56 24.15 1.86
N ARG A 14 34.41 24.48 2.84
CA ARG A 14 34.82 23.54 3.90
C ARG A 14 33.71 23.26 4.93
N ARG A 15 32.81 24.24 5.19
CA ARG A 15 31.66 24.05 6.09
C ARG A 15 30.54 23.23 5.43
N ALA A 16 30.30 23.39 4.13
CA ALA A 16 29.33 22.56 3.40
C ALA A 16 29.74 21.07 3.39
N GLY A 17 31.04 20.78 3.20
CA GLY A 17 31.57 19.40 3.26
C GLY A 17 31.41 18.75 4.64
N ALA A 18 31.58 19.50 5.73
CA ALA A 18 31.40 18.99 7.09
C ALA A 18 29.93 18.69 7.42
N ILE A 19 28.99 19.51 6.94
CA ILE A 19 27.55 19.30 7.12
C ILE A 19 27.08 18.11 6.28
N LEU A 20 27.55 17.97 5.02
CA LEU A 20 27.27 16.80 4.19
C LEU A 20 27.84 15.51 4.80
N GLN A 21 29.03 15.56 5.41
CA GLN A 21 29.57 14.41 6.14
C GLN A 21 28.81 14.13 7.44
N GLN A 22 28.30 15.14 8.17
CA GLN A 22 27.48 14.93 9.36
C GLN A 22 26.09 14.36 9.04
N VAL A 23 25.44 14.83 7.96
CA VAL A 23 24.18 14.29 7.47
C VAL A 23 24.38 12.86 6.96
N ALA A 24 25.43 12.60 6.18
CA ALA A 24 25.78 11.26 5.69
C ALA A 24 26.26 10.28 6.78
N ARG A 25 26.69 10.77 7.95
CA ARG A 25 26.99 9.97 9.15
C ARG A 25 25.74 9.72 10.00
N ARG A 26 24.76 10.64 10.01
CA ARG A 26 23.45 10.43 10.66
C ARG A 26 22.57 9.42 9.91
N THR A 27 22.63 9.37 8.58
CA THR A 27 21.91 8.37 7.78
C THR A 27 22.60 7.00 7.72
N ARG A 28 23.85 6.89 8.16
CA ARG A 28 24.61 5.62 8.22
C ARG A 28 24.40 4.79 9.50
N ARG A 29 23.52 5.23 10.40
CA ARG A 29 23.14 4.50 11.62
C ARG A 29 21.70 3.98 11.60
N ALA A 30 21.11 3.83 10.43
CA ALA A 30 19.99 2.91 10.25
C ALA A 30 20.59 1.55 9.92
N ASN A 31 20.72 0.72 10.95
CA ASN A 31 21.07 -0.69 10.82
C ASN A 31 20.03 -1.38 9.91
N THR A 32 20.37 -1.52 8.62
CA THR A 32 19.58 -2.23 7.61
C THR A 32 19.40 -3.72 7.93
N ASN A 33 20.05 -4.21 8.97
CA ASN A 33 19.91 -5.57 9.48
C ASN A 33 18.81 -5.73 10.55
N ALA A 34 18.24 -4.64 11.06
CA ALA A 34 17.14 -4.70 12.04
C ALA A 34 15.75 -4.96 11.40
N LEU A 35 15.62 -4.73 10.09
CA LEU A 35 14.43 -5.06 9.29
C LEU A 35 14.53 -6.42 8.58
N ARG A 36 15.63 -7.16 8.79
CA ARG A 36 15.84 -8.53 8.33
C ARG A 36 15.66 -9.57 9.44
N ARG A 37 14.81 -9.30 10.42
CA ARG A 37 14.25 -10.43 11.17
C ARG A 37 13.26 -11.09 10.22
N PRO A 38 13.53 -12.30 9.70
CA PRO A 38 12.45 -13.03 9.06
C PRO A 38 11.36 -13.14 10.13
N PHE A 39 10.17 -12.64 9.83
CA PHE A 39 8.98 -12.93 10.61
C PHE A 39 8.72 -14.43 10.45
N VAL A 40 9.51 -15.26 11.14
CA VAL A 40 9.24 -16.68 11.28
C VAL A 40 8.33 -16.76 12.50
N SER A 41 7.04 -16.53 12.27
CA SER A 41 6.05 -17.03 13.21
C SER A 41 6.14 -18.55 13.17
N LYS A 42 6.49 -19.13 14.32
CA LYS A 42 6.32 -20.52 14.70
C LYS A 42 5.34 -21.25 13.76
N THR A 43 5.86 -22.20 12.99
CA THR A 43 5.09 -23.07 12.10
C THR A 43 4.04 -23.82 12.92
N SER A 44 2.82 -23.30 12.94
CA SER A 44 1.61 -24.11 12.92
C SER A 44 1.02 -23.89 11.55
N SER A 45 0.72 -24.96 10.81
CA SER A 45 -0.15 -24.91 9.63
C SER A 45 -1.38 -24.07 9.94
N MET A 46 -1.37 -22.80 9.53
CA MET A 46 -2.49 -21.89 9.70
C MET A 46 -3.08 -21.70 8.32
N GLU A 47 -3.80 -22.74 7.90
CA GLU A 47 -4.81 -22.60 6.87
C GLU A 47 -5.78 -21.52 7.37
N ALA A 48 -5.88 -20.44 6.61
CA ALA A 48 -6.75 -19.32 6.92
C ALA A 48 -7.78 -19.25 5.79
N LYS A 49 -9.03 -19.00 6.15
CA LYS A 49 -10.11 -18.82 5.18
C LYS A 49 -10.17 -17.36 4.73
N ILE A 50 -9.96 -17.12 3.45
CA ILE A 50 -9.86 -15.78 2.87
C ILE A 50 -11.00 -15.56 1.88
N LEU A 51 -11.81 -14.53 2.14
CA LEU A 51 -12.86 -14.09 1.22
C LEU A 51 -12.32 -12.98 0.31
N CYS A 52 -12.44 -13.16 -1.00
CA CYS A 52 -12.24 -12.10 -1.97
C CYS A 52 -13.61 -11.66 -2.47
N SER A 53 -14.07 -10.48 -2.05
CA SER A 53 -15.44 -10.02 -2.26
C SER A 53 -15.61 -9.14 -3.50
N ASP A 54 -14.53 -8.84 -4.21
CA ASP A 54 -14.54 -8.07 -5.45
C ASP A 54 -13.72 -8.81 -6.52
N PRO A 55 -13.93 -8.50 -7.82
CA PRO A 55 -13.08 -9.01 -8.88
C PRO A 55 -11.61 -8.65 -8.65
N ILE A 56 -10.79 -9.68 -8.45
CA ILE A 56 -9.35 -9.61 -8.25
C ILE A 56 -8.62 -10.43 -9.30
N ASP A 57 -7.35 -10.09 -9.53
CA ASP A 57 -6.49 -10.85 -10.43
C ASP A 57 -6.28 -12.28 -9.90
N LYS A 58 -6.24 -13.26 -10.81
CA LYS A 58 -6.02 -14.68 -10.49
C LYS A 58 -4.71 -14.90 -9.74
N ILE A 59 -3.68 -14.09 -10.03
CA ILE A 59 -2.38 -14.15 -9.34
C ILE A 59 -2.57 -14.04 -7.82
N CYS A 60 -3.51 -13.21 -7.36
CA CYS A 60 -3.74 -13.05 -5.92
C CYS A 60 -4.29 -14.34 -5.29
N VAL A 61 -5.22 -15.01 -5.97
CA VAL A 61 -5.78 -16.31 -5.54
C VAL A 61 -4.69 -17.38 -5.54
N ASP A 62 -3.86 -17.43 -6.57
CA ASP A 62 -2.78 -18.41 -6.71
C ASP A 62 -1.71 -18.24 -5.63
N VAL A 63 -1.37 -16.99 -5.27
CA VAL A 63 -0.42 -16.68 -4.18
C VAL A 63 -0.96 -17.14 -2.82
N PHE A 64 -2.25 -16.98 -2.54
CA PHE A 64 -2.82 -17.47 -1.29
C PHE A 64 -2.91 -19.01 -1.26
N LYS A 65 -3.35 -19.64 -2.35
CA LYS A 65 -3.44 -21.10 -2.46
C LYS A 65 -2.08 -21.78 -2.38
N SER A 66 -1.06 -21.24 -3.04
CA SER A 66 0.32 -21.76 -2.97
C SER A 66 0.94 -21.66 -1.58
N ARG A 67 0.39 -20.82 -0.69
CA ARG A 67 0.77 -20.71 0.72
C ARG A 67 -0.09 -21.57 1.66
N GLY A 68 -1.02 -22.36 1.12
CA GLY A 68 -1.87 -23.26 1.89
C GLY A 68 -3.08 -22.59 2.57
N HIS A 69 -3.57 -21.46 2.02
CA HIS A 69 -4.81 -20.82 2.48
C HIS A 69 -6.00 -21.22 1.61
N GLU A 70 -7.18 -21.31 2.21
CA GLU A 70 -8.45 -21.49 1.50
C GLU A 70 -8.93 -20.12 1.00
N VAL A 71 -9.30 -20.04 -0.28
CA VAL A 71 -9.67 -18.77 -0.92
C VAL A 71 -10.99 -18.91 -1.65
N ASP A 72 -11.98 -18.16 -1.19
CA ASP A 72 -13.26 -18.02 -1.85
C ASP A 72 -13.27 -16.71 -2.64
N ALA A 73 -13.19 -16.82 -3.97
CA ALA A 73 -13.25 -15.69 -4.88
C ALA A 73 -14.66 -15.54 -5.43
N LEU A 74 -15.44 -14.67 -4.79
CA LEU A 74 -16.83 -14.38 -5.15
C LEU A 74 -16.91 -13.02 -5.86
N SER A 75 -17.93 -12.84 -6.70
CA SER A 75 -18.25 -11.54 -7.26
C SER A 75 -18.75 -10.57 -6.18
N THR A 76 -18.73 -9.28 -6.48
CA THR A 76 -19.30 -8.25 -5.61
C THR A 76 -20.74 -8.60 -5.25
N MET A 77 -21.00 -8.69 -3.95
CA MET A 77 -22.29 -9.08 -3.37
C MET A 77 -22.86 -7.93 -2.52
N PRO A 78 -24.18 -7.90 -2.31
CA PRO A 78 -24.79 -6.93 -1.40
C PRO A 78 -24.28 -7.11 0.03
N GLN A 79 -24.24 -6.00 0.77
CA GLN A 79 -23.72 -5.95 2.14
C GLN A 79 -24.41 -6.97 3.08
N GLU A 80 -25.71 -7.18 2.90
CA GLU A 80 -26.51 -8.13 3.69
C GLU A 80 -26.06 -9.58 3.52
N GLU A 81 -25.67 -9.95 2.30
CA GLU A 81 -25.17 -11.29 2.00
C GLU A 81 -23.74 -11.46 2.53
N LEU A 82 -22.91 -10.42 2.39
CA LEU A 82 -21.57 -10.39 2.96
C LEU A 82 -21.60 -10.61 4.48
N MET A 83 -22.51 -9.95 5.20
CA MET A 83 -22.65 -10.08 6.65
C MET A 83 -23.01 -11.51 7.10
N LYS A 84 -23.71 -12.29 6.27
CA LYS A 84 -24.07 -13.68 6.61
C LYS A 84 -22.88 -14.61 6.57
N ILE A 85 -21.92 -14.37 5.67
CA ILE A 85 -20.79 -15.28 5.44
C ILE A 85 -19.50 -14.81 6.11
N ILE A 86 -19.30 -13.49 6.30
CA ILE A 86 -18.02 -12.90 6.73
C ILE A 86 -17.54 -13.43 8.09
N GLY A 87 -18.45 -13.89 8.96
CA GLY A 87 -18.12 -14.43 10.27
C GLY A 87 -17.23 -15.68 10.25
N GLU A 88 -17.18 -16.41 9.13
CA GLU A 88 -16.36 -17.61 8.97
C GLU A 88 -14.94 -17.33 8.45
N TYR A 89 -14.66 -16.10 8.00
CA TYR A 89 -13.40 -15.76 7.35
C TYR A 89 -12.44 -15.04 8.30
N GLU A 90 -11.14 -15.29 8.09
CA GLU A 90 -10.06 -14.65 8.82
C GLU A 90 -9.41 -13.51 8.03
N GLY A 91 -9.53 -13.55 6.71
CA GLY A 91 -9.06 -12.52 5.80
C GLY A 91 -10.16 -12.07 4.84
N LEU A 92 -10.21 -10.76 4.58
CA LEU A 92 -11.09 -10.17 3.58
C LEU A 92 -10.25 -9.37 2.59
N VAL A 93 -10.39 -9.66 1.29
CA VAL A 93 -9.78 -8.90 0.21
C VAL A 93 -10.87 -8.15 -0.54
N VAL A 94 -10.72 -6.82 -0.57
CA VAL A 94 -11.67 -5.91 -1.23
C VAL A 94 -10.96 -5.05 -2.27
N ARG A 95 -11.73 -4.49 -3.19
CA ARG A 95 -11.30 -3.44 -4.12
C ARG A 95 -12.10 -2.16 -3.83
N SER A 96 -12.70 -1.53 -4.85
CA SER A 96 -13.50 -0.31 -4.71
C SER A 96 -15.01 -0.61 -4.61
N GLY A 97 -15.45 -1.82 -4.94
CA GLY A 97 -16.86 -2.19 -5.03
C GLY A 97 -17.46 -2.44 -3.65
N THR A 98 -16.84 -3.34 -2.89
CA THR A 98 -17.28 -3.69 -1.55
C THR A 98 -17.04 -2.55 -0.56
N LYS A 99 -18.05 -2.20 0.25
CA LYS A 99 -17.94 -1.25 1.37
C LYS A 99 -17.83 -2.02 2.68
N VAL A 100 -16.75 -1.78 3.43
CA VAL A 100 -16.48 -2.43 4.71
C VAL A 100 -16.92 -1.47 5.83
N THR A 101 -18.21 -1.51 6.13
CA THR A 101 -18.86 -0.65 7.13
C THR A 101 -18.70 -1.19 8.55
N GLU A 102 -19.20 -0.45 9.54
CA GLU A 102 -19.18 -0.88 10.94
C GLU A 102 -20.05 -2.12 11.17
N GLU A 103 -21.17 -2.26 10.46
CA GLU A 103 -22.03 -3.46 10.56
C GLU A 103 -21.33 -4.70 10.01
N VAL A 104 -20.62 -4.57 8.89
CA VAL A 104 -19.84 -5.68 8.30
C VAL A 104 -18.75 -6.13 9.26
N LEU A 105 -18.01 -5.18 9.85
CA LEU A 105 -16.94 -5.47 10.81
C LEU A 105 -17.50 -6.07 12.11
N GLY A 106 -18.70 -5.65 12.55
CA GLY A 106 -19.39 -6.22 13.70
C GLY A 106 -19.86 -7.66 13.49
N ALA A 107 -20.24 -8.03 12.27
CA ALA A 107 -20.60 -9.40 11.90
C ALA A 107 -19.37 -10.33 11.77
N ALA A 108 -18.18 -9.76 11.55
CA ALA A 108 -16.95 -10.46 11.20
C ALA A 108 -16.18 -11.01 12.42
N LYS A 109 -16.75 -12.04 13.08
CA LYS A 109 -16.25 -12.58 14.36
C LYS A 109 -14.83 -13.14 14.35
N LYS A 110 -14.36 -13.69 13.22
CA LYS A 110 -13.03 -14.30 13.06
C LYS A 110 -12.04 -13.43 12.28
N LEU A 111 -12.51 -12.31 11.74
CA LEU A 111 -11.73 -11.50 10.81
C LEU A 111 -10.55 -10.85 11.53
N LYS A 112 -9.35 -11.05 10.99
CA LYS A 112 -8.09 -10.51 11.52
C LYS A 112 -7.52 -9.44 10.60
N LEU A 113 -7.81 -9.52 9.30
CA LEU A 113 -7.17 -8.70 8.29
C LEU A 113 -8.11 -8.33 7.15
N VAL A 114 -8.08 -7.06 6.75
CA VAL A 114 -8.71 -6.55 5.52
C VAL A 114 -7.62 -6.02 4.60
N GLY A 115 -7.46 -6.65 3.43
CA GLY A 115 -6.56 -6.20 2.37
C GLY A 115 -7.32 -5.47 1.27
N ARG A 116 -7.00 -4.20 1.04
CA ARG A 116 -7.50 -3.46 -0.13
C ARG A 116 -6.53 -3.56 -1.29
N ALA A 117 -7.00 -4.13 -2.40
CA ALA A 117 -6.34 -4.14 -3.69
C ALA A 117 -6.42 -2.75 -4.37
N GLY A 118 -5.77 -1.76 -3.78
CA GLY A 118 -5.72 -0.38 -4.24
C GLY A 118 -4.94 0.53 -3.31
N THR A 119 -4.71 1.78 -3.71
CA THR A 119 -3.95 2.78 -2.92
C THR A 119 -4.81 3.44 -1.84
N GLY A 120 -6.07 3.74 -2.13
CA GLY A 120 -7.00 4.34 -1.17
C GLY A 120 -7.45 3.34 -0.10
N VAL A 121 -8.12 3.86 0.94
CA VAL A 121 -8.82 3.08 1.99
C VAL A 121 -10.19 3.69 2.34
N ASP A 122 -10.72 4.57 1.49
CA ASP A 122 -11.98 5.30 1.62
C ASP A 122 -13.25 4.42 1.76
N ASN A 123 -13.22 3.17 1.28
CA ASN A 123 -14.34 2.23 1.38
C ASN A 123 -14.32 1.39 2.66
N ILE A 124 -13.38 1.63 3.57
CA ILE A 124 -13.21 0.86 4.81
C ILE A 124 -13.35 1.80 6.01
N ASN A 125 -14.22 1.45 6.96
CA ASN A 125 -14.31 2.16 8.24
C ASN A 125 -13.10 1.84 9.13
N LEU A 126 -12.02 2.60 8.95
CA LEU A 126 -10.76 2.40 9.68
C LEU A 126 -10.92 2.52 11.20
N LYS A 127 -11.82 3.39 11.68
CA LYS A 127 -12.06 3.57 13.12
C LYS A 127 -12.70 2.31 13.72
N ALA A 128 -13.72 1.78 13.07
CA ALA A 128 -14.37 0.53 13.49
C ALA A 128 -13.39 -0.65 13.40
N ALA A 129 -12.62 -0.75 12.32
CA ALA A 129 -11.63 -1.81 12.14
C ALA A 129 -10.56 -1.79 13.25
N THR A 130 -10.04 -0.60 13.57
CA THR A 130 -9.05 -0.43 14.65
C THR A 130 -9.62 -0.82 16.01
N LYS A 131 -10.86 -0.41 16.32
CA LYS A 131 -11.54 -0.78 17.58
C LYS A 131 -11.75 -2.29 17.69
N ALA A 132 -12.06 -2.95 16.57
CA ALA A 132 -12.23 -4.40 16.49
C ALA A 132 -10.91 -5.19 16.48
N GLY A 133 -9.75 -4.51 16.47
CA GLY A 133 -8.44 -5.16 16.39
C GLY A 133 -8.11 -5.75 15.01
N ILE A 134 -8.80 -5.30 13.96
CA ILE A 134 -8.66 -5.79 12.60
C ILE A 134 -7.61 -4.94 11.87
N LEU A 135 -6.59 -5.60 11.32
CA LEU A 135 -5.54 -4.92 10.55
C LEU A 135 -6.02 -4.58 9.14
N VAL A 136 -5.85 -3.33 8.72
CA VAL A 136 -6.15 -2.90 7.35
C VAL A 136 -4.85 -2.67 6.58
N LEU A 137 -4.72 -3.32 5.43
CA LEU A 137 -3.58 -3.18 4.52
C LEU A 137 -4.05 -2.63 3.16
N ASN A 138 -3.21 -1.84 2.50
CA ASN A 138 -3.43 -1.33 1.15
C ASN A 138 -2.16 -1.49 0.30
N THR A 139 -2.22 -1.05 -0.97
CA THR A 139 -1.10 -1.13 -1.91
C THR A 139 -0.64 0.29 -2.31
N PRO A 140 0.07 1.03 -1.42
CA PRO A 140 0.53 2.37 -1.73
C PRO A 140 1.56 2.35 -2.88
N GLY A 141 1.48 3.32 -3.78
CA GLY A 141 2.41 3.44 -4.92
C GLY A 141 2.17 2.45 -6.06
N GLY A 142 1.21 1.52 -5.95
CA GLY A 142 0.93 0.51 -6.98
C GLY A 142 0.51 1.09 -8.34
N ASN A 143 0.09 2.36 -8.38
CA ASN A 143 -0.33 3.06 -9.59
C ASN A 143 0.61 4.23 -9.99
N THR A 144 1.76 4.39 -9.34
CA THR A 144 2.62 5.57 -9.54
C THR A 144 3.09 5.73 -10.98
N ILE A 145 3.57 4.65 -11.61
CA ILE A 145 4.09 4.68 -12.99
C ILE A 145 2.98 4.98 -13.98
N SER A 146 1.88 4.22 -13.94
CA SER A 146 0.75 4.42 -14.85
C SER A 146 0.13 5.82 -14.71
N THR A 147 0.10 6.36 -13.49
CA THR A 147 -0.37 7.73 -13.26
C THR A 147 0.58 8.76 -13.87
N ALA A 148 1.90 8.55 -13.78
CA ALA A 148 2.89 9.43 -14.41
C ALA A 148 2.79 9.40 -15.93
N GLU A 149 2.68 8.21 -16.53
CA GLU A 149 2.51 8.02 -17.97
C GLU A 149 1.23 8.70 -18.49
N LEU A 150 0.12 8.49 -17.77
CA LEU A 150 -1.16 9.12 -18.10
C LEU A 150 -1.08 10.65 -17.99
N THR A 151 -0.39 11.17 -16.97
CA THR A 151 -0.20 12.61 -16.77
C THR A 151 0.57 13.24 -17.93
N LEU A 152 1.70 12.64 -18.34
CA LEU A 152 2.47 13.10 -19.49
C LEU A 152 1.66 13.03 -20.79
N SER A 153 0.87 11.96 -20.96
CA SER A 153 -0.02 11.80 -22.10
C SER A 153 -1.07 12.92 -22.16
N HIS A 154 -1.66 13.28 -21.01
CA HIS A 154 -2.60 14.40 -20.92
C HIS A 154 -1.96 15.75 -21.23
N ILE A 155 -0.74 16.02 -20.73
CA ILE A 155 -0.01 17.26 -21.04
C ILE A 155 0.18 17.40 -22.56
N LEU A 156 0.61 16.33 -23.23
CA LEU A 156 0.81 16.33 -24.68
C LEU A 156 -0.51 16.47 -25.45
N ALA A 157 -1.55 15.76 -25.03
CA ALA A 157 -2.87 15.81 -25.65
C ALA A 157 -3.48 17.22 -25.59
N LEU A 158 -3.38 17.88 -24.43
CA LEU A 158 -3.87 19.26 -24.25
C LEU A 158 -3.03 20.26 -25.04
N SER A 159 -1.70 20.11 -25.08
CA SER A 159 -0.81 21.00 -25.85
C SER A 159 -1.06 20.96 -27.36
N ARG A 160 -1.68 19.89 -27.86
CA ARG A 160 -1.95 19.66 -29.28
C ARG A 160 -3.43 19.64 -29.63
N ASN A 161 -4.32 19.98 -28.69
CA ASN A 161 -5.78 19.92 -28.84
C ASN A 161 -6.25 18.58 -29.44
N ILE A 162 -5.59 17.48 -29.07
CA ILE A 162 -5.90 16.15 -29.62
C ILE A 162 -7.36 15.78 -29.35
N PRO A 163 -7.91 15.92 -28.11
CA PRO A 163 -9.30 15.56 -27.84
C PRO A 163 -10.30 16.27 -28.76
N GLN A 164 -10.11 17.56 -29.04
CA GLN A 164 -11.00 18.33 -29.91
C GLN A 164 -10.84 17.97 -31.39
N ALA A 165 -9.66 17.54 -31.81
CA ALA A 165 -9.41 17.11 -33.19
C ALA A 165 -10.02 15.73 -33.52
N VAL A 166 -10.40 14.96 -32.51
CA VAL A 166 -10.94 13.59 -32.64
C VAL A 166 -12.30 13.39 -31.96
N ALA A 167 -12.92 14.47 -31.47
CA ALA A 167 -14.22 14.46 -30.79
C ALA A 167 -15.39 14.33 -31.78
#